data_AF-A0A0L6JWJ5-F1
#
_entry.id   AF-A0A0L6JWJ5-F1
#
_cell.length_a   1.000
_cell.length_b   1.000
_cell.length_c   1.000
_cell.angle_alpha   90.00
_cell.angle_beta   90.00
_cell.angle_gamma   90.00
#
_symmetry.space_group_name_H-M   'P 1'
#
loop_
_entity.id
_entity.type
_entity.pdbx_description
1 polymer ?
#
loop_
_entity_poly.entity_id
_entity_poly.type
_entity_poly.pdbx_seq_one_letter_code
_entity_poly.pdbx_strand_id
1 'polypeptide(L)'
;MKKFFIVLGTIMFGVSAFMIYLGYDKITNYTNLSSSIDSTGSISNSLRNNAYVGGDAYNYIINSNYATGFFVLAVLFVILGFGFIIIGYLQSIESLNESLKYLNKKQIDLVSNANSKVNNT
;
A
#
# COMPACT_ATOMS: atom_id res chain seq x y z
N MET A 1 -1.05 -9.64 17.49
CA MET A 1 -1.29 -9.53 16.02
C MET A 1 -0.91 -8.18 15.41
N LYS A 2 -0.76 -7.09 16.19
CA LYS A 2 -0.27 -5.78 15.72
C LYS A 2 0.86 -5.81 14.70
N LYS A 3 1.96 -6.51 15.04
CA LYS A 3 3.16 -6.59 14.18
C LYS A 3 2.86 -7.15 12.80
N PHE A 4 1.96 -8.14 12.71
CA PHE A 4 1.54 -8.74 11.45
C PHE A 4 0.87 -7.70 10.54
N PHE A 5 -0.11 -6.95 11.07
CA PHE A 5 -0.80 -5.91 10.31
C PHE A 5 0.11 -4.73 9.91
N ILE A 6 1.08 -4.38 10.76
CA ILE A 6 2.09 -3.37 10.41
C ILE A 6 2.95 -3.84 9.24
N VAL A 7 3.47 -5.07 9.29
CA VAL A 7 4.28 -5.65 8.21
C VAL A 7 3.47 -5.68 6.91
N LEU A 8 2.21 -6.13 6.97
CA LEU A 8 1.33 -6.15 5.81
C LEU A 8 1.12 -4.74 5.23
N GLY A 9 0.88 -3.75 6.09
CA GLY A 9 0.78 -2.35 5.69
C GLY A 9 2.04 -1.82 5.01
N THR A 10 3.23 -2.12 5.55
CA THR A 10 4.52 -1.75 4.94
C THR A 10 4.71 -2.37 3.56
N ILE A 11 4.31 -3.63 3.37
CA ILE A 11 4.37 -4.28 2.05
C ILE A 11 3.47 -3.55 1.05
N MET A 12 2.26 -3.14 1.46
CA MET A 12 1.36 -2.38 0.57
C MET A 12 1.96 -1.05 0.11
N PHE A 13 2.67 -0.32 0.99
CA PHE A 13 3.39 0.89 0.59
C PHE A 13 4.52 0.60 -0.41
N GLY A 14 5.25 -0.51 -0.23
CA GLY A 14 6.26 -0.95 -1.19
C GLY A 14 5.66 -1.27 -2.57
N VAL A 15 4.53 -1.99 -2.60
CA VAL A 15 3.80 -2.28 -3.85
C VAL A 15 3.29 -0.98 -4.49
N SER A 16 2.79 -0.03 -3.70
CA SER A 16 2.37 1.28 -4.20
C SER A 16 3.51 2.05 -4.86
N ALA A 17 4.67 2.13 -4.22
CA ALA A 17 5.85 2.77 -4.79
C ALA A 17 6.29 2.12 -6.11
N PHE A 18 6.22 0.79 -6.19
CA PHE A 18 6.48 0.06 -7.43
C PHE A 18 5.46 0.39 -8.53
N MET A 19 4.18 0.52 -8.19
CA MET A 19 3.15 0.95 -9.16
C MET A 19 3.37 2.39 -9.64
N ILE A 20 3.76 3.31 -8.76
CA ILE A 20 4.13 4.68 -9.15
C ILE A 20 5.31 4.65 -10.13
N TYR A 21 6.32 3.83 -9.84
CA TYR A 21 7.46 3.65 -10.74
C TYR A 21 7.02 3.14 -12.11
N LEU A 22 6.16 2.11 -12.19
CA LEU A 22 5.65 1.60 -13.47
C LEU A 22 4.82 2.65 -14.24
N GLY A 23 3.99 3.43 -13.54
CA GLY A 23 3.24 4.51 -14.16
C GLY A 23 4.14 5.61 -14.72
N TYR A 24 5.18 5.99 -13.97
CA TYR A 24 6.17 6.97 -14.40
C TYR A 24 7.00 6.47 -15.59
N ASP A 25 7.50 5.24 -15.52
CA ASP A 25 8.24 4.57 -16.61
C ASP A 25 7.40 4.57 -17.90
N LYS A 26 6.10 4.26 -17.79
CA LYS A 26 5.22 4.20 -18.96
C LYS A 26 5.04 5.56 -19.66
N ILE A 27 5.08 6.67 -18.92
CA ILE A 27 4.97 8.03 -19.50
C ILE A 27 6.32 8.52 -20.06
N THR A 28 7.43 8.10 -19.45
CA THR A 28 8.76 8.68 -19.72
C THR A 28 9.61 7.87 -20.70
N ASN A 29 9.43 6.55 -20.73
CA ASN A 29 10.16 5.66 -21.61
C ASN A 29 9.24 5.15 -22.74
N TYR A 30 9.16 5.93 -23.82
CA TYR A 30 8.55 5.48 -25.07
C TYR A 30 9.50 5.68 -26.25
N THR A 31 9.49 4.73 -27.17
CA THR A 31 10.33 4.75 -28.38
C THR A 31 9.55 5.36 -29.54
N ASN A 32 10.05 6.47 -30.07
CA ASN A 32 9.50 7.08 -31.29
C ASN A 32 9.82 6.24 -32.53
N LEU A 33 8.89 6.20 -33.50
CA LEU A 33 9.07 5.47 -34.77
C LEU A 33 10.26 6.01 -35.58
N SER A 34 10.55 7.31 -35.48
CA SER A 34 11.72 7.92 -36.13
C SER A 34 13.04 7.41 -35.58
N SER A 35 13.06 6.91 -34.34
CA SER A 35 14.24 6.31 -33.71
C SER A 35 14.46 4.85 -34.12
N SER A 36 13.48 4.23 -34.78
CA SER A 36 13.51 2.82 -35.19
C SER A 36 13.71 2.60 -36.69
N ILE A 37 13.84 3.71 -37.44
CA ILE A 37 14.25 3.74 -38.85
C ILE A 37 15.78 3.76 -38.88
N ASP A 38 16.37 2.69 -39.40
CA ASP A 38 17.81 2.64 -39.66
C ASP A 38 18.21 3.48 -40.88
N SER A 39 19.51 3.67 -41.12
CA SER A 39 20.04 4.46 -42.25
C SER A 39 19.64 3.93 -43.63
N THR A 40 19.02 2.74 -43.70
CA THR A 40 18.50 2.11 -44.91
C THR A 40 16.99 2.32 -45.11
N GLY A 41 16.32 3.05 -44.21
CA GLY A 41 14.87 3.26 -44.27
C GLY A 41 14.04 2.06 -43.81
N SER A 42 14.69 1.05 -43.21
CA SER A 42 14.04 -0.16 -42.73
C SER A 42 13.61 0.02 -41.27
N ILE A 43 12.39 -0.40 -40.95
CA ILE A 43 11.83 -0.29 -39.60
C ILE A 43 12.19 -1.55 -38.81
N SER A 44 12.96 -1.39 -37.76
CA SER A 44 13.25 -2.46 -36.81
C SER A 44 11.97 -2.90 -36.07
N ASN A 45 11.52 -4.13 -36.30
CA ASN A 45 10.28 -4.67 -35.72
C ASN A 45 10.30 -4.73 -34.18
N SER A 46 11.49 -4.79 -33.56
CA SER A 46 11.66 -4.82 -32.10
C SER A 46 11.37 -3.48 -31.41
N LEU A 47 11.51 -2.35 -32.11
CA LEU A 47 11.21 -1.01 -31.60
C LEU A 47 9.81 -0.50 -31.97
N ARG A 48 9.00 -1.32 -32.66
CA ARG A 48 7.59 -1.00 -32.97
C ARG A 48 6.65 -1.14 -31.78
N ASN A 49 7.14 -1.63 -30.64
CA ASN A 49 6.31 -1.77 -29.45
C ASN A 49 6.00 -0.36 -28.89
N ASN A 50 4.74 0.07 -29.01
CA ASN A 50 4.25 1.43 -28.75
C ASN A 50 4.59 2.49 -29.82
N ALA A 51 4.82 2.11 -31.08
CA ALA A 51 4.98 3.07 -32.18
C ALA A 51 3.96 2.76 -33.29
N TYR A 52 2.72 3.20 -33.10
CA TYR A 52 1.67 3.07 -34.12
C TYR A 52 1.16 4.47 -34.46
N VAL A 53 1.34 4.84 -35.74
CA VAL A 53 1.11 6.15 -36.40
C VAL A 53 2.00 7.31 -35.92
N GLY A 54 2.55 8.07 -36.88
CA GLY A 54 3.63 9.03 -36.70
C GLY A 54 3.24 10.31 -35.95
N GLY A 55 3.05 10.21 -34.63
CA GLY A 55 2.83 11.39 -33.81
C GLY A 55 2.90 11.08 -32.33
N ASP A 56 3.88 11.69 -31.68
CA ASP A 56 4.11 11.75 -30.23
C ASP A 56 2.82 11.68 -29.39
N ALA A 57 1.82 12.47 -29.77
CA ALA A 57 0.53 12.59 -29.10
C ALA A 57 -0.27 11.28 -28.94
N TYR A 58 -0.29 10.39 -29.95
CA TYR A 58 -1.10 9.17 -29.86
C TYR A 58 -0.51 8.17 -28.86
N ASN A 59 0.81 8.03 -28.87
CA ASN A 59 1.53 7.19 -27.92
C ASN A 59 1.40 7.72 -26.48
N TYR A 60 1.42 9.05 -26.29
CA TYR A 60 1.13 9.67 -24.99
C TYR A 60 -0.28 9.36 -24.48
N ILE A 61 -1.31 9.37 -25.33
CA ILE A 61 -2.68 9.06 -24.92
C ILE A 61 -2.80 7.59 -24.45
N ILE A 62 -2.22 6.64 -25.17
CA ILE A 62 -2.29 5.23 -24.78
C ILE A 62 -1.45 4.96 -23.51
N ASN A 63 -0.22 5.45 -23.47
CA ASN A 63 0.66 5.27 -22.32
C ASN A 63 0.15 5.98 -21.08
N SER A 64 -0.49 7.15 -21.23
CA SER A 64 -1.11 7.85 -20.10
C SER A 64 -2.30 7.08 -19.52
N ASN A 65 -3.04 6.32 -20.32
CA ASN A 65 -4.11 5.47 -19.79
C ASN A 65 -3.58 4.28 -18.97
N TYR A 66 -2.52 3.62 -19.44
CA TYR A 66 -1.81 2.61 -18.65
C TYR A 66 -1.22 3.19 -17.36
N ALA A 67 -0.58 4.36 -17.45
CA ALA A 67 0.00 5.03 -16.29
C ALA A 67 -1.06 5.46 -15.27
N THR A 68 -2.22 5.93 -15.75
CA THR A 68 -3.37 6.23 -14.90
C THR A 68 -3.83 4.97 -14.16
N GLY A 69 -3.91 3.82 -14.85
CA GLY A 69 -4.20 2.54 -14.21
C GLY A 69 -3.22 2.21 -13.08
N PHE A 70 -1.91 2.34 -13.34
CA PHE A 70 -0.89 2.13 -12.32
C PHE A 70 -1.00 3.11 -11.14
N PHE A 71 -1.27 4.39 -11.38
CA PHE A 71 -1.44 5.38 -10.31
C PHE A 71 -2.72 5.14 -9.49
N VAL A 72 -3.81 4.70 -10.12
CA VAL A 72 -5.03 4.30 -9.39
C VAL A 72 -4.74 3.09 -8.49
N LEU A 73 -4.03 2.09 -9.00
CA LEU A 73 -3.58 0.95 -8.19
C LEU A 73 -2.67 1.41 -7.04
N ALA A 74 -1.74 2.34 -7.30
CA ALA A 74 -0.86 2.89 -6.28
C ALA A 74 -1.64 3.52 -5.12
N VAL A 75 -2.67 4.34 -5.43
CA VAL A 75 -3.54 4.96 -4.43
C VAL A 75 -4.32 3.90 -3.65
N LEU A 76 -4.85 2.88 -4.33
CA LEU A 76 -5.56 1.78 -3.68
C LEU A 76 -4.66 1.06 -2.65
N PHE A 77 -3.41 0.77 -3.03
CA PHE A 77 -2.45 0.14 -2.12
C PHE A 77 -2.03 1.06 -0.96
N VAL A 78 -1.94 2.38 -1.16
CA VAL A 78 -1.75 3.34 -0.05
C VAL A 78 -2.90 3.26 0.95
N ILE A 79 -4.14 3.28 0.46
CA ILE A 79 -5.34 3.19 1.31
C ILE A 79 -5.35 1.88 2.09
N LEU A 80 -5.05 0.76 1.43
CA LEU A 80 -4.91 -0.55 2.08
C LEU A 80 -3.78 -0.54 3.13
N GLY A 81 -2.64 0.08 2.82
CA GLY A 81 -1.51 0.23 3.74
C GLY A 81 -1.90 0.94 5.04
N PHE A 82 -2.58 2.08 4.93
CA PHE A 82 -3.14 2.77 6.10
C PHE A 82 -4.19 1.93 6.82
N GLY A 83 -5.11 1.29 6.07
CA GLY A 83 -6.15 0.43 6.63
C GLY A 83 -5.58 -0.69 7.50
N PHE A 84 -4.56 -1.41 7.03
CA PHE A 84 -3.93 -2.46 7.81
C PHE A 84 -3.24 -1.91 9.06
N ILE A 85 -2.52 -0.80 8.97
CA ILE A 85 -1.87 -0.19 10.15
C ILE A 85 -2.91 0.19 11.20
N ILE A 86 -4.01 0.84 10.80
CA ILE A 86 -5.10 1.24 11.69
C ILE A 86 -5.69 0.02 12.40
N ILE A 87 -6.01 -1.05 11.66
CA ILE A 87 -6.52 -2.31 12.23
C ILE A 87 -5.53 -2.89 13.26
N GLY A 88 -4.23 -2.86 12.96
CA GLY A 88 -3.19 -3.32 13.89
C GLY A 88 -3.17 -2.55 15.21
N TYR A 89 -3.40 -1.24 15.18
CA TYR A 89 -3.49 -0.41 16.38
C TYR A 89 -4.80 -0.61 17.14
N LEU A 90 -5.94 -0.71 16.45
CA LEU A 90 -7.24 -0.97 17.07
C LEU A 90 -7.23 -2.27 17.89
N GLN A 91 -6.70 -3.35 17.33
CA GLN A 91 -6.55 -4.63 18.05
C GLN A 91 -5.65 -4.50 19.30
N SER A 92 -4.63 -3.66 19.23
CA SER A 92 -3.74 -3.43 20.37
C SER A 92 -4.47 -2.71 21.50
N ILE A 93 -5.27 -1.69 21.16
CA ILE A 93 -6.09 -0.93 22.11
C ILE A 93 -7.12 -1.85 22.77
N GLU A 94 -7.80 -2.70 21.99
CA GLU A 94 -8.76 -3.66 22.51
C GLU A 94 -8.14 -4.63 23.52
N SER A 95 -6.95 -5.19 23.20
CA SER A 95 -6.24 -6.08 24.13
C SER A 95 -5.78 -5.40 25.42
N LEU A 96 -5.43 -4.11 25.35
CA LEU A 96 -5.09 -3.30 26.52
C LEU A 96 -6.32 -3.04 27.40
N ASN A 97 -7.45 -2.70 26.78
CA ASN A 97 -8.70 -2.46 27.49
C ASN A 97 -9.17 -3.69 28.27
N GLU A 98 -9.07 -4.88 27.69
CA GLU A 98 -9.40 -6.13 28.40
C GLU A 98 -8.43 -6.40 29.58
N SER A 99 -7.13 -6.14 29.37
CA SER A 99 -6.14 -6.29 30.44
C SER A 99 -6.41 -5.33 31.61
N LEU A 100 -6.77 -4.08 31.32
CA LEU A 100 -7.14 -3.08 32.32
C LEU A 100 -8.41 -3.48 33.08
N LYS A 101 -9.42 -4.00 32.38
CA LYS A 101 -10.67 -4.49 32.98
C LYS A 101 -10.40 -5.64 33.95
N TYR A 102 -9.52 -6.57 33.58
CA TYR A 102 -9.10 -7.68 34.45
C TYR A 102 -8.37 -7.17 35.71
N LEU A 103 -7.41 -6.26 35.55
CA LEU A 103 -6.65 -5.69 36.67
C LEU A 103 -7.54 -4.94 37.64
N ASN A 104 -8.48 -4.14 37.14
CA ASN A 104 -9.41 -3.39 37.97
C ASN A 104 -10.31 -4.35 38.79
N LYS A 105 -10.86 -5.38 38.16
CA LYS A 105 -11.63 -6.42 38.87
C LYS A 105 -10.80 -7.10 39.97
N LYS A 106 -9.57 -7.51 39.65
CA LYS A 106 -8.66 -8.14 40.62
C LYS A 106 -8.37 -7.23 41.82
N GLN A 107 -8.18 -5.94 41.59
CA GLN A 107 -7.96 -4.97 42.67
C GLN A 107 -9.17 -4.85 43.59
N ILE A 108 -10.39 -4.79 43.02
CA ILE A 108 -11.64 -4.75 43.79
C ILE A 108 -11.79 -5.99 44.67
N ASP A 109 -11.54 -7.19 44.11
CA ASP A 109 -11.64 -8.45 44.83
C ASP A 109 -10.64 -8.52 46.02
N LEU A 110 -9.42 -8.04 45.81
CA LEU A 110 -8.39 -7.98 46.86
C LEU A 110 -8.78 -7.04 48.02
N VAL A 111 -9.30 -5.85 47.70
CA VAL A 111 -9.74 -4.88 48.71
C VAL A 111 -10.94 -5.42 49.49
N SER A 112 -11.90 -6.04 48.80
CA SER A 112 -13.07 -6.68 49.44
C SER A 112 -12.66 -7.77 50.44
N ASN A 113 -11.74 -8.65 50.03
CA ASN A 113 -11.22 -9.72 50.88
C ASN A 113 -10.39 -9.20 52.08
N ALA A 114 -9.65 -8.10 51.90
CA ALA A 114 -8.93 -7.48 53.01
C ALA A 114 -9.91 -6.90 54.05
N ASN A 115 -10.95 -6.21 53.60
CA ASN A 115 -11.95 -5.62 54.48
C ASN A 115 -12.78 -6.67 55.24
N SER A 116 -13.15 -7.78 54.60
CA SER A 116 -13.88 -8.86 55.28
C SER A 116 -13.04 -9.54 56.37
N LYS A 117 -11.72 -9.66 56.18
CA LYS A 117 -10.81 -10.21 57.17
C LYS A 117 -10.64 -9.29 58.39
N VAL A 118 -10.61 -7.97 58.18
CA VAL A 118 -10.53 -6.97 59.26
C VAL A 118 -11.81 -6.94 60.11
N ASN A 119 -12.99 -7.06 59.50
CA ASN A 119 -14.26 -6.98 60.22
C ASN A 119 -14.59 -8.24 61.06
N ASN A 120 -13.86 -9.34 60.86
CA ASN A 120 -14.06 -10.62 61.54
C ASN A 120 -13.03 -10.91 62.66
N THR A 121 -12.15 -9.94 62.96
CA THR A 121 -11.15 -9.98 64.06
C THR A 121 -11.47 -8.90 65.09
#